data_AF-A0A924ULV7-F1
#
_entry.id   AF-A0A924ULV7-F1
#
_cell.length_a   1.000
_cell.length_b   1.000
_cell.length_c   1.000
_cell.angle_alpha   90.00
_cell.angle_beta   90.00
_cell.angle_gamma   90.00
#
_symmetry.space_group_name_H-M   'P 1'
#
loop_
_entity.id
_entity.type
_entity.pdbx_description
1 polymer ?
#
loop_
_entity_poly.entity_id
_entity_poly.type
_entity_poly.pdbx_seq_one_letter_code
_entity_poly.pdbx_strand_id
1 'polypeptide(L)'
;MIEYILACTLWAAPDVVNVQVPVNEYAMATMQETIGNFEFDADVVEDRMNSVTIIYKPTETKAMAYSAADYTQRALTVKLDTAQKQSSLDCEIKPK
;
A
#
# COMPACT_ATOMS: atom_id res chain seq x y z
N MET A 1 14.48 3.65 20.90
CA MET A 1 13.51 4.15 19.90
C MET A 1 12.89 2.92 19.26
N ILE A 2 11.56 2.86 19.12
CA ILE A 2 10.91 1.70 18.47
C ILE A 2 11.10 1.90 16.95
N GLU A 3 11.73 0.94 16.27
CA GLU A 3 11.83 0.93 14.82
C GLU A 3 10.51 0.42 14.23
N TYR A 4 10.01 1.07 13.17
CA TYR A 4 8.78 0.68 12.48
C TYR A 4 9.07 0.18 11.06
N ILE A 5 8.20 -0.69 10.56
CA ILE A 5 8.19 -1.16 9.17
C ILE A 5 6.82 -0.94 8.56
N LEU A 6 6.79 -0.54 7.30
CA LEU A 6 5.63 -0.64 6.41
C LEU A 6 5.62 -2.06 5.84
N ALA A 7 4.64 -2.86 6.23
CA ALA A 7 4.42 -4.19 5.68
C ALA A 7 3.19 -4.19 4.79
N CYS A 8 3.37 -4.58 3.53
CA CYS A 8 2.31 -4.62 2.52
C CYS A 8 2.15 -6.02 1.94
N THR A 9 0.91 -6.47 1.82
CA THR A 9 0.51 -7.67 1.08
C THR A 9 -0.17 -7.23 -0.21
N LEU A 10 0.47 -7.52 -1.34
CA LEU A 10 0.02 -7.21 -2.68
C LEU A 10 -0.59 -8.46 -3.27
N TRP A 11 -1.82 -8.38 -3.76
CA TRP A 11 -2.47 -9.49 -4.43
C TRP A 11 -2.95 -9.04 -5.81
N ALA A 12 -2.50 -9.74 -6.84
CA ALA A 12 -2.98 -9.61 -8.21
C ALA A 12 -3.18 -11.03 -8.75
N ALA A 13 -4.43 -11.51 -8.79
CA ALA A 13 -4.72 -12.92 -9.07
C ALA A 13 -3.94 -13.47 -10.28
N PRO A 14 -3.21 -14.59 -10.14
CA PRO A 14 -3.11 -15.47 -8.96
C PRO A 14 -1.98 -15.12 -7.96
N ASP A 15 -1.18 -14.09 -8.26
CA ASP A 15 0.06 -13.78 -7.57
C ASP A 15 -0.16 -13.04 -6.24
N VAL A 16 0.63 -13.40 -5.23
CA VAL A 16 0.70 -12.72 -3.92
C VAL A 16 2.15 -12.37 -3.64
N VAL A 17 2.44 -11.12 -3.29
CA VAL A 17 3.76 -10.65 -2.90
C VAL A 17 3.68 -9.92 -1.57
N ASN A 18 4.65 -10.17 -0.68
CA ASN A 18 4.78 -9.45 0.58
C ASN A 18 6.01 -8.55 0.52
N VAL A 19 5.83 -7.27 0.82
CA VAL A 19 6.90 -6.27 0.81
C VAL A 19 7.02 -5.66 2.19
N GLN A 20 8.25 -5.45 2.64
CA GLN A 20 8.53 -4.78 3.90
C GLN A 20 9.54 -3.66 3.64
N VAL A 21 9.17 -2.44 4.00
CA VAL A 21 10.00 -1.24 3.85
C VAL A 21 10.22 -0.63 5.23
N PRO A 22 11.47 -0.37 5.66
CA PRO A 22 11.71 0.30 6.94
C PRO A 22 11.18 1.74 6.90
N VAL A 23 10.55 2.17 7.99
CA VAL A 23 10.18 3.58 8.19
C VAL A 23 11.44 4.33 8.61
N ASN A 24 11.75 5.42 7.91
CA ASN A 24 12.97 6.20 8.14
C ASN A 24 12.88 7.07 9.41
N GLU A 25 13.97 7.79 9.71
CA GLU A 25 14.06 8.68 10.88
C GLU A 25 13.08 9.87 10.85
N TYR A 26 12.53 10.20 9.69
CA TYR A 26 11.51 11.24 9.49
C TYR A 26 10.08 10.68 9.55
N ALA A 27 9.92 9.43 10.01
CA ALA A 27 8.64 8.75 10.08
C ALA A 27 7.95 8.60 8.71
N MET A 28 8.74 8.35 7.65
CA MET A 28 8.27 8.17 6.28
C MET A 28 8.73 6.84 5.68
N ALA A 29 7.90 6.27 4.80
CA ALA A 29 8.23 5.13 3.96
C ALA A 29 7.38 5.17 2.69
N THR A 30 7.93 4.68 1.58
CA THR A 30 7.18 4.50 0.33
C THR A 30 7.46 3.11 -0.20
N MET A 31 6.41 2.45 -0.69
CA MET A 31 6.46 1.18 -1.39
C MET A 31 5.85 1.39 -2.77
N GLN A 32 6.56 0.97 -3.81
CA GLN A 32 6.07 0.94 -5.18
C GLN A 32 6.47 -0.39 -5.81
N GLU A 33 5.49 -1.14 -6.30
CA GLU A 33 5.72 -2.45 -6.92
C GLU A 33 4.77 -2.68 -8.09
N THR A 34 5.19 -3.52 -9.03
CA THR A 34 4.37 -3.90 -10.19
C THR A 34 4.25 -5.41 -10.30
N ILE A 35 3.01 -5.91 -10.34
CA ILE A 35 2.70 -7.33 -10.55
C ILE A 35 1.84 -7.46 -11.81
N GLY A 36 2.46 -7.94 -12.88
CA GLY A 36 1.83 -8.05 -14.19
C GLY A 36 1.36 -6.68 -14.71
N ASN A 37 0.04 -6.47 -14.73
CA ASN A 37 -0.60 -5.24 -15.23
C ASN A 37 -1.04 -4.29 -14.11
N PHE A 38 -0.74 -4.60 -12.85
CA PHE A 38 -1.10 -3.79 -11.69
C PHE A 38 0.14 -3.12 -11.12
N GLU A 39 0.03 -1.82 -10.88
CA GLU A 39 0.96 -1.05 -10.07
C GLU A 39 0.33 -0.79 -8.71
N PHE A 40 1.16 -0.91 -7.68
CA PHE A 40 0.80 -0.80 -6.28
C PHE A 40 1.69 0.24 -5.63
N ASP A 41 1.08 1.22 -4.97
CA ASP A 41 1.79 2.27 -4.25
C ASP A 41 1.27 2.37 -2.82
N ALA A 42 2.16 2.58 -1.86
CA ALA A 42 1.80 2.86 -0.48
C ALA A 42 2.76 3.88 0.14
N ASP A 43 2.22 4.82 0.91
CA ASP A 43 2.98 5.89 1.55
C ASP A 43 2.68 5.97 3.04
N VAL A 44 3.73 6.20 3.81
CA VAL A 44 3.72 6.55 5.23
C VAL A 44 4.30 7.95 5.35
N VAL A 45 3.60 8.83 6.08
CA VAL A 45 4.02 10.20 6.34
C VAL A 45 3.71 10.50 7.80
N GLU A 46 4.67 11.05 8.54
CA GLU A 46 4.48 11.44 9.95
C GLU A 46 3.90 10.30 10.82
N ASP A 47 4.47 9.09 10.73
CA ASP A 47 4.11 7.91 11.54
C ASP A 47 2.67 7.38 11.30
N ARG A 48 2.01 7.79 10.22
CA ARG A 48 0.70 7.29 9.80
C ARG A 48 0.70 6.84 8.35
N MET A 49 -0.18 5.88 8.04
CA MET A 49 -0.45 5.49 6.66
C MET A 49 -1.08 6.68 5.94
N ASN A 50 -0.41 7.23 4.94
CA ASN A 50 -0.91 8.35 4.16
C ASN A 50 -1.88 7.87 3.07
N SER A 51 -1.43 6.93 2.24
CA SER A 51 -2.20 6.43 1.10
C SER A 51 -1.79 5.01 0.71
N VAL A 52 -2.73 4.28 0.13
CA VAL A 52 -2.50 3.04 -0.63
C VAL A 52 -3.28 3.13 -1.94
N THR A 53 -2.63 2.77 -3.05
CA THR A 53 -3.19 2.90 -4.39
C THR A 53 -2.92 1.64 -5.21
N ILE A 54 -3.90 1.24 -6.01
CA ILE A 54 -3.76 0.21 -7.04
C ILE A 54 -4.14 0.84 -8.38
N ILE A 55 -3.31 0.64 -9.39
CA ILE A 55 -3.57 1.10 -10.76
C ILE A 55 -3.50 -0.10 -11.71
N TYR A 56 -4.59 -0.37 -12.43
CA TYR A 56 -4.58 -1.33 -13.53
C TYR A 56 -4.14 -0.62 -14.82
N LYS A 57 -2.90 -0.84 -15.22
CA LYS A 57 -2.23 -0.12 -16.32
C LYS A 57 -2.97 -0.15 -17.67
N PRO A 58 -3.57 -1.26 -18.13
CA PRO A 58 -4.19 -1.32 -19.46
C PRO A 58 -5.36 -0.34 -19.67
N THR A 59 -6.07 0.04 -18.59
CA THR A 59 -7.21 0.97 -18.66
C THR A 59 -7.04 2.18 -17.73
N GLU A 60 -5.88 2.32 -17.10
CA GLU A 60 -5.57 3.32 -16.07
C GLU A 60 -6.60 3.43 -14.94
N THR A 61 -7.37 2.35 -14.72
CA THR A 61 -8.38 2.32 -13.65
C THR A 61 -7.66 2.25 -12.32
N LYS A 62 -8.06 3.12 -11.39
CA LYS A 62 -7.40 3.23 -10.09
C LYS A 62 -8.38 3.09 -8.94
N ALA A 63 -7.90 2.50 -7.85
CA ALA A 63 -8.54 2.52 -6.55
C ALA A 63 -7.54 3.04 -5.51
N MET A 64 -8.01 3.87 -4.58
CA MET A 64 -7.17 4.49 -3.56
C MET A 64 -7.90 4.51 -2.22
N ALA A 65 -7.17 4.28 -1.14
CA ALA A 65 -7.56 4.60 0.22
C ALA A 65 -6.50 5.53 0.84
N TYR A 66 -6.93 6.47 1.69
CA TYR A 66 -6.06 7.45 2.32
C TYR A 66 -6.53 7.72 3.75
N SER A 67 -5.61 8.13 4.63
CA SER A 67 -5.98 8.59 5.98
C SER A 67 -6.37 10.06 5.96
N ALA A 68 -7.34 10.43 6.80
CA ALA A 68 -7.60 11.83 7.09
C ALA A 68 -6.44 12.43 7.91
N ALA A 69 -6.11 13.71 7.67
CA ALA A 69 -4.97 14.42 8.26
C ALA A 69 -4.82 14.23 9.79
N ASP A 70 -5.95 14.17 10.50
CA ASP A 70 -5.98 14.16 11.97
C ASP A 70 -6.15 12.75 12.59
N TYR A 71 -6.16 11.69 11.78
CA TYR A 71 -6.31 10.32 12.26
C TYR A 71 -5.01 9.52 12.05
N THR A 72 -4.48 8.98 13.14
CA THR A 72 -3.33 8.06 13.15
C THR A 72 -3.77 6.65 12.73
N GLN A 73 -4.19 6.54 11.48
CA GLN A 73 -4.49 5.26 10.85
C GLN A 73 -3.18 4.53 10.55
N ARG A 74 -2.99 3.35 11.13
CA ARG A 74 -1.77 2.53 10.95
C ARG A 74 -1.92 1.43 9.91
N ALA A 75 -3.12 1.23 9.39
CA ALA A 75 -3.37 0.28 8.32
C ALA A 75 -4.35 0.89 7.31
N LEU A 76 -4.12 0.58 6.03
CA LEU A 76 -5.02 0.91 4.94
C LEU A 76 -5.12 -0.29 4.00
N THR A 77 -6.33 -0.55 3.54
CA THR A 77 -6.61 -1.60 2.57
C THR A 77 -7.41 -1.02 1.42
N VAL A 78 -7.08 -1.41 0.20
CA VAL A 78 -7.84 -1.05 -1.00
C VAL A 78 -7.98 -2.26 -1.91
N LYS A 79 -9.08 -2.32 -2.66
CA LYS A 79 -9.35 -3.34 -3.67
C LYS A 79 -9.69 -2.67 -4.99
N LEU A 80 -9.26 -3.28 -6.08
CA LEU A 80 -9.60 -2.88 -7.42
C LEU A 80 -10.16 -4.09 -8.17
N ASP A 81 -11.46 -4.04 -8.44
CA ASP A 81 -12.14 -4.99 -9.31
C ASP A 81 -12.30 -4.38 -10.70
N THR A 82 -11.72 -5.01 -11.70
CA THR A 82 -11.93 -4.72 -13.12
C THR A 82 -12.83 -5.78 -13.73
N ALA A 83 -13.34 -5.57 -14.94
CA ALA A 83 -14.18 -6.55 -15.63
C ALA A 83 -13.52 -7.94 -15.82
N GLN A 84 -12.19 -8.02 -15.74
CA GLN A 84 -11.42 -9.22 -16.04
C GLN A 84 -10.53 -9.72 -14.89
N LYS A 85 -10.15 -8.84 -13.95
CA LYS A 85 -9.16 -9.13 -12.91
C LYS A 85 -9.51 -8.45 -11.60
N GLN A 86 -9.11 -9.09 -10.51
CA GLN A 86 -9.22 -8.56 -9.16
C GLN A 86 -7.83 -8.34 -8.57
N SER A 87 -7.70 -7.28 -7.77
CA SER A 87 -6.47 -6.93 -7.09
C SER A 87 -6.77 -6.31 -5.73
N SER A 88 -5.86 -6.50 -4.77
CA SER A 88 -5.94 -5.86 -3.46
C SER A 88 -4.57 -5.52 -2.91
N LEU A 89 -4.53 -4.46 -2.11
CA LEU A 89 -3.36 -3.98 -1.41
C LEU A 89 -3.75 -3.78 0.05
N ASP A 90 -3.07 -4.48 0.93
CA ASP A 90 -3.23 -4.35 2.37
C ASP A 90 -1.91 -3.96 3.00
N CYS A 91 -1.84 -2.80 3.64
CA CYS A 91 -0.61 -2.27 4.22
C CYS A 91 -0.82 -1.86 5.67
N GLU A 92 0.15 -2.18 6.53
CA GLU A 92 0.19 -1.79 7.93
C GLU A 92 1.57 -1.26 8.34
N ILE A 93 1.60 -0.30 9.25
CA ILE A 93 2.79 0.11 10.00
C ILE A 93 2.83 -0.72 11.28
N LYS A 94 3.87 -1.54 11.43
CA LYS A 94 4.09 -2.35 12.63
C LYS A 94 5.48 -2.16 13.22
N PRO A 95 5.68 -2.40 14.52
CA PRO A 95 7.01 -2.47 15.11
C PRO A 95 7.85 -3.53 14.40
N LYS A 96 9.12 -3.21 14.20
CA LYS A 96 10.13 -4.12 13.64
C LYS A 96 10.56 -5.17 14.65
#